data_AF-A0A3L8STQ9-F1
#
_entry.id   AF-A0A3L8STQ9-F1
#
_cell.length_a   1.000
_cell.length_b   1.000
_cell.length_c   1.000
_cell.angle_alpha   90.00
_cell.angle_beta   90.00
_cell.angle_gamma   90.00
#
_symmetry.space_group_name_H-M   'P 1'
#
loop_
_entity.id
_entity.type
_entity.pdbx_description
1 polymer ?
#
loop_
_entity_poly.entity_id
_entity_poly.type
_entity_poly.pdbx_seq_one_letter_code
_entity_poly.pdbx_strand_id
1 'polypeptide(L)'
;IVSVGKHVKGYHYIVANLGFKDISLERFMHGGANVTGFQLVDFSTPMVTKLMQRWKKLDQREYPGSETPPKYTSALTYDGVLVMAETFRNLRRQKIDISRRGNAGDCLANPAAPWGQGIDMERTLKQVRIQGLTGNVQFDHYGRRVNYTMDVFELKNTGPRKVGYWNDMDKLVLIQHEPTLGNDTAAIENRTVVVTTILEAPYVMFKKNHDTFEGNDKFEGYCVDLASEIAKHIGIKYKIAIVPDGKYGARDPETKIWNGMVGELVYGKAEIAVAPLTITLVREEVIDFSKPFMSLGISIMIKKPQKSKPGVFSFLDPLAYEIWMCIVFAYIGVSVVLFLVSRFSPYEWHTEEPEDGKEGPSDQPPNEFGIFNSLWFSLGAFMQQGCDISPRSLSGRIVGGVWWFFTLIIISSYTANLAAFLTVERMVSPIESAEDLAKQTEIAYGTLDSGSTKEFFRRSKIAVYEKMWTYMKSAEPSVFTRTTAEGVARVRKSKGKFAFLLESTMNEYIEQRKPCDTMKVGGNLDSKGYGVATPKGSPL
;
A
#
# COMPACT_ATOMS: atom_id res chain seq x y z
N ILE A 1 -8.75 23.40 -23.73
CA ILE A 1 -8.47 23.09 -22.30
C ILE A 1 -9.77 22.86 -21.55
N VAL A 2 -10.65 23.86 -21.44
CA VAL A 2 -11.94 23.73 -20.75
C VAL A 2 -12.84 22.67 -21.40
N SER A 3 -12.94 22.65 -22.74
CA SER A 3 -13.78 21.71 -23.50
C SER A 3 -13.46 20.23 -23.29
N VAL A 4 -12.22 19.91 -22.89
CA VAL A 4 -11.74 18.54 -22.62
C VAL A 4 -11.63 18.27 -21.11
N GLY A 5 -12.24 19.10 -20.25
CA GLY A 5 -12.29 18.87 -18.81
C GLY A 5 -10.98 19.11 -18.04
N LYS A 6 -9.91 19.57 -18.69
CA LYS A 6 -8.59 19.78 -18.05
C LYS A 6 -8.47 21.11 -17.29
N HIS A 7 -9.54 21.55 -16.65
CA HIS A 7 -9.56 22.78 -15.85
C HIS A 7 -9.95 22.50 -14.39
N VAL A 8 -9.98 21.22 -14.02
CA VAL A 8 -10.29 20.72 -12.68
C VAL A 8 -9.12 20.89 -11.70
N LYS A 9 -9.41 20.72 -10.41
CA LYS A 9 -8.40 20.67 -9.34
C LYS A 9 -7.29 19.64 -9.66
N GLY A 10 -6.05 20.02 -9.36
CA GLY A 10 -4.83 19.24 -9.65
C GLY A 10 -4.03 19.74 -10.85
N TYR A 11 -4.61 20.59 -11.71
CA TYR A 11 -3.89 21.25 -12.81
C TYR A 11 -3.39 22.65 -12.41
N HIS A 12 -2.21 23.03 -12.91
CA HIS A 12 -1.66 24.39 -12.82
C HIS A 12 -1.28 24.90 -14.22
N TYR A 13 -1.73 26.10 -14.56
CA TYR A 13 -1.43 26.77 -15.84
C TYR A 13 -0.68 28.08 -15.63
N ILE A 14 0.33 28.33 -16.46
CA ILE A 14 1.05 29.60 -16.51
C ILE A 14 0.78 30.26 -17.86
N VAL A 15 0.19 31.45 -17.83
CA VAL A 15 -0.05 32.26 -19.03
C VAL A 15 1.17 33.15 -19.27
N ALA A 16 2.00 32.74 -20.22
CA ALA A 16 3.23 33.43 -20.59
C ALA A 16 2.98 34.59 -21.58
N ASN A 17 2.19 35.58 -21.17
CA ASN A 17 1.98 36.83 -21.91
C ASN A 17 2.11 38.04 -20.97
N LEU A 18 2.10 39.26 -21.52
CA LEU A 18 2.21 40.51 -20.76
C LEU A 18 0.85 41.13 -20.40
N GLY A 19 -0.24 40.43 -20.73
CA GLY A 19 -1.61 40.89 -20.58
C GLY A 19 -2.48 39.77 -20.02
N PHE A 20 -2.28 39.42 -18.75
CA PHE A 20 -3.09 38.41 -18.06
C PHE A 20 -4.57 38.78 -18.06
N LYS A 21 -4.88 40.08 -17.89
CA LYS A 21 -6.25 40.61 -17.89
C LYS A 21 -6.85 40.79 -19.29
N ASP A 22 -6.05 40.63 -20.34
CA ASP A 22 -6.51 40.77 -21.73
C ASP A 22 -7.24 39.50 -22.23
N ILE A 23 -7.10 38.38 -21.50
CA ILE A 23 -7.70 37.10 -21.84
C ILE A 23 -8.94 36.85 -20.96
N SER A 24 -10.01 36.32 -21.55
CA SER A 24 -11.16 35.83 -20.79
C SER A 24 -10.80 34.56 -20.02
N LEU A 25 -10.69 34.68 -18.70
CA LEU A 25 -10.38 33.58 -17.78
C LEU A 25 -11.58 33.10 -16.96
N GLU A 26 -12.79 33.60 -17.25
CA GLU A 26 -14.02 33.27 -16.51
C GLU A 26 -14.30 31.77 -16.44
N ARG A 27 -14.02 31.05 -17.54
CA ARG A 27 -14.21 29.60 -17.61
C ARG A 27 -13.26 28.81 -16.69
N PHE A 28 -12.14 29.40 -16.26
CA PHE A 28 -11.21 28.80 -15.31
C PHE A 28 -11.57 29.13 -13.86
N MET A 29 -12.29 30.21 -13.60
CA MET A 29 -12.64 30.66 -12.24
C MET A 29 -13.43 29.63 -11.43
N HIS A 30 -14.22 28.78 -12.10
CA HIS A 30 -15.04 27.75 -11.46
C HIS A 30 -14.51 26.32 -11.66
N GLY A 31 -13.39 26.16 -12.38
CA GLY A 31 -12.83 24.84 -12.68
C GLY A 31 -12.07 24.21 -11.52
N GLY A 32 -11.34 25.02 -10.74
CA GLY A 32 -10.50 24.57 -9.63
C GLY A 32 -9.02 24.36 -9.98
N ALA A 33 -8.62 24.51 -11.25
CA ALA A 33 -7.21 24.61 -11.64
C ALA A 33 -6.61 25.97 -11.23
N ASN A 34 -5.34 25.98 -10.79
CA ASN A 34 -4.63 27.22 -10.51
C ASN A 34 -4.14 27.84 -11.82
N VAL A 35 -4.36 29.15 -12.00
CA VAL A 35 -3.90 29.88 -13.18
C VAL A 35 -3.13 31.10 -12.74
N THR A 36 -1.86 31.18 -13.14
CA THR A 36 -0.98 32.32 -12.87
C THR A 36 -0.53 32.96 -14.18
N GLY A 37 -0.21 34.24 -14.17
CA GLY A 37 0.34 34.91 -15.34
C GLY A 37 0.85 36.31 -15.02
N PHE A 38 1.16 37.06 -16.07
CA PHE A 38 1.89 38.32 -15.94
C PHE A 38 1.12 39.49 -16.55
N GLN A 39 1.27 40.65 -15.94
CA GLN A 39 0.62 41.88 -16.37
C GLN A 39 1.65 43.02 -16.39
N LEU A 40 1.89 43.60 -17.55
CA LEU A 40 2.81 44.73 -17.70
C LEU A 40 2.14 46.07 -17.38
N VAL A 41 0.85 46.22 -17.70
CA VAL A 41 0.11 47.47 -17.49
C VAL A 41 -0.61 47.41 -16.15
N ASP A 42 -0.24 48.31 -15.23
CA ASP A 42 -0.93 48.48 -13.95
C ASP A 42 -2.10 49.47 -14.10
N PHE A 43 -3.31 48.92 -14.14
CA PHE A 43 -4.56 49.67 -14.24
C PHE A 43 -4.91 50.50 -12.99
N SER A 44 -4.17 50.36 -11.89
CA SER A 44 -4.35 51.19 -10.69
C SER A 44 -3.62 52.53 -10.77
N THR A 45 -2.66 52.68 -11.69
CA THR A 45 -1.89 53.91 -11.81
C THR A 45 -2.76 55.08 -12.29
N PRO A 46 -2.54 56.31 -11.77
CA PRO A 46 -3.36 57.47 -12.16
C PRO A 46 -3.33 57.78 -13.66
N MET A 47 -2.16 57.59 -14.30
CA MET A 47 -1.99 57.82 -15.74
C MET A 47 -2.85 56.86 -16.57
N VAL A 48 -2.82 55.56 -16.25
CA VAL A 48 -3.66 54.56 -16.92
C VAL A 48 -5.13 54.79 -16.62
N THR A 49 -5.50 55.12 -15.37
CA THR A 49 -6.89 55.44 -15.01
C THR A 49 -7.44 56.62 -15.82
N LYS A 50 -6.65 57.70 -15.98
CA LYS A 50 -7.04 58.86 -16.80
C LYS A 50 -7.18 58.50 -18.28
N LEU A 51 -6.28 57.66 -18.80
CA LEU A 51 -6.40 57.15 -20.17
C LEU A 51 -7.67 56.31 -20.32
N MET A 52 -7.97 55.42 -19.37
CA MET A 52 -9.16 54.56 -19.39
C MET A 52 -10.46 55.37 -19.41
N GLN A 53 -10.53 56.47 -18.64
CA GLN A 53 -11.67 57.38 -18.67
C GLN A 53 -11.85 58.05 -20.04
N ARG A 54 -10.76 58.38 -20.73
CA ARG A 54 -10.81 58.93 -22.09
C ARG A 54 -11.14 57.87 -23.13
N TRP A 55 -10.55 56.68 -23.00
CA TRP A 55 -10.71 55.54 -23.89
C TRP A 55 -12.17 55.12 -24.00
N LYS A 56 -12.87 55.05 -22.86
CA LYS A 56 -14.31 54.75 -22.78
C LYS A 56 -15.22 55.77 -23.48
N LYS A 57 -14.72 56.97 -23.80
CA LYS A 57 -15.47 58.04 -24.48
C LYS A 57 -15.22 58.09 -25.99
N LEU A 58 -14.32 57.26 -26.52
CA LEU A 58 -14.00 57.25 -27.94
C LEU A 58 -15.12 56.60 -28.76
N ASP A 59 -15.48 57.22 -29.90
CA ASP A 59 -16.43 56.65 -30.84
C ASP A 59 -15.82 55.41 -31.53
N GLN A 60 -16.55 54.30 -31.50
CA GLN A 60 -16.15 53.03 -32.10
C GLN A 60 -15.99 53.12 -33.62
N ARG A 61 -16.74 54.01 -34.29
CA ARG A 61 -16.64 54.19 -35.74
C ARG A 61 -15.29 54.77 -36.16
N GLU A 62 -14.74 55.66 -35.33
CA GLU A 62 -13.43 56.28 -35.55
C GLU A 62 -12.30 55.43 -34.97
N TYR A 63 -12.53 54.79 -33.82
CA TYR A 63 -11.55 53.97 -33.10
C TYR A 63 -12.11 52.56 -32.81
N PRO A 64 -12.00 51.61 -33.75
CA PRO A 64 -12.51 50.25 -33.56
C PRO A 64 -11.79 49.54 -32.41
N GLY A 65 -12.55 48.84 -31.56
CA GLY A 65 -12.03 48.10 -30.40
C GLY A 65 -11.94 48.90 -29.10
N SER A 66 -12.48 50.12 -29.05
CA SER A 66 -12.53 50.98 -27.85
C SER A 66 -13.41 50.46 -26.70
N GLU A 67 -14.22 49.43 -26.93
CA GLU A 67 -15.12 48.83 -25.93
C GLU A 67 -14.39 48.10 -24.79
N THR A 68 -13.20 47.57 -25.09
CA THR A 68 -12.38 46.83 -24.12
C THR A 68 -11.20 47.67 -23.67
N PRO A 69 -10.65 47.43 -22.46
CA PRO A 69 -9.38 48.03 -22.05
C PRO A 69 -8.30 47.81 -23.12
N PRO A 70 -7.40 48.79 -23.33
CA PRO A 70 -6.36 48.67 -24.32
C PRO A 70 -5.46 47.48 -23.98
N LYS A 71 -5.22 46.62 -24.97
CA LYS A 71 -4.28 45.51 -24.85
C LYS A 71 -2.90 46.01 -24.49
N TYR A 72 -2.07 45.15 -23.88
CA TYR A 72 -0.68 45.51 -23.57
C TYR A 72 0.11 45.99 -24.81
N THR A 73 -0.20 45.47 -26.00
CA THR A 73 0.40 45.90 -27.27
C THR A 73 0.03 47.36 -27.60
N SER A 74 -1.22 47.75 -27.37
CA SER A 74 -1.68 49.12 -27.59
C SER A 74 -1.04 50.09 -26.58
N ALA A 75 -0.84 49.63 -25.34
CA ALA A 75 -0.12 50.40 -24.33
C ALA A 75 1.35 50.63 -24.72
N LEU A 76 2.02 49.61 -25.26
CA LEU A 76 3.37 49.75 -25.80
C LEU A 76 3.44 50.69 -27.01
N THR A 77 2.44 50.68 -27.89
CA THR A 77 2.36 51.65 -29.02
C THR A 77 2.23 53.08 -28.50
N TYR A 78 1.38 53.30 -27.49
CA TYR A 78 1.23 54.61 -26.87
C TYR A 78 2.53 55.11 -26.25
N ASP A 79 3.21 54.25 -25.49
CA ASP A 79 4.52 54.57 -24.90
C ASP A 79 5.58 54.79 -25.98
N GLY A 80 5.54 54.06 -27.10
CA GLY A 80 6.45 54.23 -28.23
C GLY A 80 6.33 55.62 -28.88
N VAL A 81 5.11 56.14 -29.03
CA VAL A 81 4.88 57.51 -29.53
C VAL A 81 5.42 58.55 -28.54
N LEU A 82 5.26 58.32 -27.22
CA LEU A 82 5.82 59.20 -26.20
C LEU A 82 7.36 59.21 -26.24
N VAL A 83 8.00 58.04 -26.38
CA VAL A 83 9.46 57.94 -26.52
C VAL A 83 9.93 58.67 -27.77
N MET A 84 9.25 58.49 -28.90
CA MET A 84 9.59 59.16 -30.16
C MET A 84 9.45 60.69 -30.04
N ALA A 85 8.38 61.17 -29.42
CA ALA A 85 8.17 62.60 -29.17
C ALA A 85 9.25 63.20 -28.28
N GLU A 86 9.62 62.52 -27.17
CA GLU A 86 10.68 63.02 -26.28
C GLU A 86 12.06 62.94 -26.94
N THR A 87 12.30 61.96 -27.82
CA THR A 87 13.52 61.86 -28.62
C THR A 87 13.70 63.11 -29.50
N PHE A 88 12.68 63.48 -30.28
CA PHE A 88 12.74 64.69 -31.11
C PHE A 88 12.84 65.97 -30.27
N ARG A 89 12.21 66.01 -29.10
CA ARG A 89 12.33 67.13 -28.17
C ARG A 89 13.77 67.30 -27.65
N ASN A 90 14.43 66.19 -27.34
CA ASN A 90 15.82 66.18 -26.88
C ASN A 90 16.81 66.54 -28.00
N LEU A 91 16.61 66.04 -29.22
CA LEU A 91 17.41 66.44 -30.39
C LEU A 91 17.35 67.94 -30.61
N ARG A 92 16.14 68.53 -30.53
CA ARG A 92 15.95 69.99 -30.65
C ARG A 92 16.62 70.76 -29.51
N ARG A 93 16.57 70.25 -28.27
CA ARG A 93 17.26 70.85 -27.11
C ARG A 93 18.78 70.82 -27.26
N GLN A 94 19.32 69.75 -27.84
CA GLN A 94 20.74 69.59 -28.13
C GLN A 94 21.18 70.37 -29.40
N LYS A 95 20.25 71.05 -30.08
CA LYS A 95 20.48 71.79 -31.34
C LYS A 95 21.07 70.91 -32.46
N ILE A 96 20.72 69.62 -32.48
CA ILE A 96 21.11 68.69 -33.54
C ILE A 96 20.14 68.89 -34.72
N ASP A 97 20.70 69.24 -35.88
CA ASP A 97 19.91 69.40 -37.11
C ASP A 97 19.72 68.04 -37.79
N ILE A 98 18.46 67.58 -37.80
CA ILE A 98 18.01 66.35 -38.47
C ILE A 98 17.47 66.61 -39.88
N SER A 99 17.66 67.81 -40.44
CA SER A 99 17.24 68.07 -41.81
C SER A 99 18.09 67.25 -42.79
N ARG A 100 17.42 66.36 -43.54
CA ARG A 100 18.08 65.61 -44.60
C ARG A 100 18.23 66.52 -45.82
N ARG A 101 19.46 66.91 -46.13
CA ARG A 101 19.79 67.70 -47.32
C ARG A 101 19.81 66.80 -48.57
N GLY A 102 18.63 66.32 -49.00
CA GLY A 102 18.45 65.51 -50.21
C GLY A 102 17.48 64.33 -50.06
N ASN A 103 17.06 63.76 -51.19
CA ASN A 103 16.20 62.57 -51.23
C ASN A 103 16.97 61.31 -50.81
N ALA A 104 16.23 60.29 -50.34
CA ALA A 104 16.84 59.09 -49.79
C ALA A 104 17.52 58.16 -50.81
N GLY A 105 17.21 58.32 -52.09
CA GLY A 105 17.62 57.39 -53.14
C GLY A 105 16.84 56.07 -53.08
N ASP A 106 17.31 55.10 -53.85
CA ASP A 106 16.79 53.72 -53.85
C ASP A 106 17.38 52.93 -52.67
N CYS A 107 16.57 52.10 -52.01
CA CYS A 107 17.03 51.20 -50.96
C CYS A 107 17.96 50.10 -51.49
N LEU A 108 17.95 49.86 -52.81
CA LEU A 108 18.85 48.91 -53.51
C LEU A 108 20.12 49.57 -54.07
N ALA A 109 20.40 50.85 -53.74
CA ALA A 109 21.64 51.50 -54.13
C ALA A 109 22.88 50.71 -53.66
N ASN A 110 23.92 50.62 -54.49
CA ASN A 110 25.13 49.84 -54.18
C ASN A 110 26.41 50.69 -54.34
N PRO A 111 27.08 51.08 -53.24
CA PRO A 111 26.69 50.86 -51.84
C PRO A 111 25.59 51.83 -51.39
N ALA A 112 24.67 51.36 -50.55
CA ALA A 112 23.64 52.21 -49.96
C ALA A 112 24.29 53.18 -48.96
N ALA A 113 24.10 54.50 -49.18
CA ALA A 113 24.67 55.52 -48.31
C ALA A 113 23.82 55.68 -47.03
N PRO A 114 24.36 55.36 -45.83
CA PRO A 114 23.62 55.53 -44.58
C PRO A 114 23.45 57.01 -44.25
N TRP A 115 22.38 57.34 -43.53
CA TRP A 115 22.15 58.69 -43.03
C TRP A 115 22.84 58.87 -41.68
N GLY A 116 23.95 59.62 -41.66
CA GLY A 116 24.78 59.80 -40.46
C GLY A 116 24.02 60.33 -39.24
N GLN A 117 23.05 61.24 -39.44
CA GLN A 117 22.24 61.77 -38.32
C GLN A 117 21.31 60.71 -37.70
N GLY A 118 21.06 59.59 -38.39
CA GLY A 118 20.34 58.45 -37.83
C GLY A 118 21.05 57.85 -36.61
N ILE A 119 22.39 57.94 -36.54
CA ILE A 119 23.17 57.45 -35.39
C ILE A 119 22.94 58.35 -34.18
N ASP A 120 22.88 59.67 -34.37
CA ASP A 120 22.59 60.61 -33.28
C ASP A 120 21.13 60.46 -32.82
N MET A 121 20.18 60.22 -33.75
CA MET A 121 18.80 59.90 -33.40
C MET A 121 18.68 58.64 -32.54
N GLU A 122 19.37 57.56 -32.94
CA GLU A 122 19.41 56.31 -32.18
C GLU A 122 20.01 56.52 -30.78
N ARG A 123 21.14 57.26 -30.70
CA ARG A 123 21.81 57.58 -29.44
C ARG A 123 20.88 58.37 -28.51
N THR A 124 20.19 59.38 -29.02
CA THR A 124 19.25 60.19 -28.23
C THR A 124 18.04 59.35 -27.80
N LEU A 125 17.54 58.44 -28.65
CA LEU A 125 16.43 57.55 -28.32
C LEU A 125 16.77 56.63 -27.14
N LYS A 126 17.96 56.01 -27.16
CA LYS A 126 18.43 55.14 -26.07
C LYS A 126 18.61 55.88 -24.74
N GLN A 127 18.78 57.20 -24.76
CA GLN A 127 18.90 58.04 -23.57
C GLN A 127 17.54 58.48 -22.99
N VAL A 128 16.44 58.25 -23.69
CA VAL A 128 15.10 58.64 -23.22
C VAL A 128 14.74 57.86 -21.95
N ARG A 129 14.27 58.59 -20.94
CA ARG A 129 13.71 58.05 -19.70
C ARG A 129 12.37 58.73 -19.44
N ILE A 130 11.29 57.96 -19.52
CA ILE A 130 9.93 58.48 -19.31
C ILE A 130 9.10 57.51 -18.47
N GLN A 131 8.04 58.05 -17.87
CA GLN A 131 6.98 57.26 -17.27
C GLN A 131 5.82 57.13 -18.27
N GLY A 132 5.54 55.90 -18.69
CA GLY A 132 4.45 55.56 -19.61
C GLY A 132 3.34 54.75 -18.94
N LEU A 133 2.45 54.17 -19.75
CA LEU A 133 1.39 53.25 -19.33
C LEU A 133 1.95 51.94 -18.80
N THR A 134 3.11 51.51 -19.32
CA THR A 134 3.81 50.30 -18.90
C THR A 134 4.81 50.56 -17.77
N GLY A 135 4.68 51.68 -17.06
CA GLY A 135 5.59 52.08 -15.99
C GLY A 135 6.82 52.84 -16.50
N ASN A 136 7.96 52.59 -15.88
CA ASN A 136 9.22 53.21 -16.26
C ASN A 136 9.74 52.64 -17.60
N VAL A 137 10.10 53.52 -18.53
CA VAL A 137 10.63 53.17 -19.86
C VAL A 137 12.06 53.68 -19.97
N GLN A 138 13.02 52.75 -20.04
CA GLN A 138 14.45 53.00 -20.18
C GLN A 138 15.06 51.93 -21.09
N PHE A 139 16.14 52.28 -21.78
CA PHE A 139 16.83 51.38 -22.72
C PHE A 139 18.29 51.15 -22.34
N ASP A 140 18.81 49.97 -22.67
CA ASP A 140 20.23 49.67 -22.61
C ASP A 140 20.98 50.16 -23.87
N HIS A 141 22.28 49.89 -23.92
CA HIS A 141 23.11 50.26 -25.07
C HIS A 141 22.67 49.60 -26.39
N TYR A 142 21.93 48.49 -26.34
CA TYR A 142 21.41 47.77 -27.50
C TYR A 142 19.97 48.17 -27.87
N GLY A 143 19.34 49.08 -27.12
CA GLY A 143 17.94 49.47 -27.33
C GLY A 143 16.93 48.51 -26.72
N ARG A 144 17.36 47.59 -25.85
CA ARG A 144 16.47 46.70 -25.10
C ARG A 144 15.95 47.41 -23.87
N ARG A 145 14.68 47.19 -23.54
CA ARG A 145 14.06 47.80 -22.37
C ARG A 145 14.64 47.20 -21.09
N VAL A 146 15.01 48.06 -20.15
CA VAL A 146 15.54 47.69 -18.82
C VAL A 146 14.78 48.43 -17.73
N ASN A 147 14.92 47.97 -16.47
CA ASN A 147 14.32 48.64 -15.31
C ASN A 147 12.79 48.77 -15.45
N TYR A 148 12.17 47.70 -15.96
CA TYR A 148 10.73 47.52 -16.01
C TYR A 148 10.27 46.65 -14.85
N THR A 149 9.00 46.81 -14.47
CA THR A 149 8.36 45.99 -13.44
C THR A 149 7.17 45.29 -14.08
N MET A 150 7.04 44.00 -13.82
CA MET A 150 5.95 43.17 -14.31
C MET A 150 5.20 42.58 -13.12
N ASP A 151 3.90 42.78 -13.08
CA ASP A 151 3.08 42.27 -11.99
C ASP A 151 2.76 40.79 -12.21
N VAL A 152 2.82 40.02 -11.13
CA VAL A 152 2.42 38.61 -11.13
C VAL A 152 1.01 38.51 -10.59
N PHE A 153 0.13 37.88 -11.38
CA PHE A 153 -1.27 37.69 -11.04
C PHE A 153 -1.60 36.20 -10.88
N GLU A 154 -2.50 35.94 -9.94
CA GLU A 154 -3.13 34.63 -9.74
C GLU A 154 -4.65 34.78 -9.91
N LEU A 155 -5.27 33.85 -10.63
CA LEU A 155 -6.72 33.79 -10.76
C LEU A 155 -7.33 33.17 -9.51
N LYS A 156 -8.22 33.90 -8.83
CA LYS A 156 -9.06 33.41 -7.74
C LYS A 156 -10.53 33.41 -8.18
N ASN A 157 -11.41 32.83 -7.36
CA ASN A 157 -12.86 32.81 -7.60
C ASN A 157 -13.49 34.21 -7.68
N THR A 158 -12.85 35.22 -7.09
CA THR A 158 -13.28 36.63 -7.13
C THR A 158 -12.68 37.41 -8.31
N GLY A 159 -11.80 36.78 -9.10
CA GLY A 159 -11.11 37.39 -10.23
C GLY A 159 -9.58 37.39 -10.07
N PRO A 160 -8.86 38.05 -11.01
CA PRO A 160 -7.40 38.10 -10.99
C PRO A 160 -6.88 39.01 -9.86
N ARG A 161 -6.08 38.43 -8.96
CA ARG A 161 -5.44 39.12 -7.83
C ARG A 161 -3.93 39.24 -8.06
N LYS A 162 -3.36 40.42 -7.78
CA LYS A 162 -1.90 40.63 -7.80
C LYS A 162 -1.29 39.92 -6.58
N VAL A 163 -0.31 39.05 -6.82
CA VAL A 163 0.39 38.26 -5.78
C VAL A 163 1.83 38.72 -5.57
N GLY A 164 2.38 39.48 -6.53
CA GLY A 164 3.75 39.95 -6.47
C GLY A 164 4.10 40.84 -7.65
N TYR A 165 5.37 41.21 -7.72
CA TYR A 165 5.96 41.85 -8.88
C TYR A 165 7.32 41.22 -9.19
N TRP A 166 7.75 41.36 -10.43
CA TRP A 166 9.04 40.93 -10.91
C TRP A 166 9.77 42.08 -11.59
N ASN A 167 11.06 42.23 -11.29
CA ASN A 167 11.96 43.16 -11.97
C ASN A 167 13.35 42.52 -12.14
N ASP A 168 14.23 43.16 -12.92
CA ASP A 168 15.57 42.64 -13.21
C ASP A 168 16.50 42.59 -11.98
N MET A 169 16.24 43.43 -10.96
CA MET A 169 17.12 43.62 -9.79
C MET A 169 16.76 42.69 -8.62
N ASP A 170 15.50 42.78 -8.16
CA ASP A 170 14.96 42.07 -7.01
C ASP A 170 14.41 40.68 -7.39
N LYS A 171 14.33 40.38 -8.70
CA LYS A 171 13.68 39.18 -9.24
C LYS A 171 12.21 39.13 -8.82
N LEU A 172 11.69 37.97 -8.40
CA LEU A 172 10.31 37.83 -7.96
C LEU A 172 10.18 38.24 -6.49
N VAL A 173 9.42 39.32 -6.25
CA VAL A 173 9.04 39.75 -4.90
C VAL A 173 7.55 39.50 -4.73
N LEU A 174 7.21 38.59 -3.82
CA LEU A 174 5.83 38.34 -3.44
C LEU A 174 5.34 39.47 -2.54
N ILE A 175 4.17 40.02 -2.85
CA ILE A 175 3.48 40.93 -1.94
C ILE A 175 2.87 40.03 -0.89
N GLN A 176 3.62 39.84 0.21
CA GLN A 176 3.04 39.34 1.44
C GLN A 176 1.97 40.37 1.83
N HIS A 177 0.69 40.03 1.60
CA HIS A 177 -0.25 40.40 2.63
C HIS A 177 0.31 39.79 3.90
N GLU A 178 0.61 40.61 4.90
CA GLU A 178 1.02 40.12 6.21
C GLU A 178 0.20 38.87 6.50
N PRO A 179 0.85 37.74 6.84
CA PRO A 179 0.13 36.68 7.48
C PRO A 179 -0.34 37.30 8.79
N THR A 180 -1.57 37.82 8.83
CA THR A 180 -2.27 37.87 10.09
C THR A 180 -2.18 36.44 10.58
N LEU A 181 -1.44 36.25 11.67
CA LEU A 181 -1.01 34.98 12.25
C LEU A 181 -2.19 34.09 12.72
N GLY A 182 -3.40 34.34 12.22
CA GLY A 182 -4.63 33.59 12.43
C GLY A 182 -5.53 33.42 11.19
N ASN A 183 -5.08 33.74 9.96
CA ASN A 183 -5.93 33.61 8.75
C ASN A 183 -5.55 32.50 7.77
N ASP A 184 -4.34 31.94 7.80
CA ASP A 184 -4.04 30.73 6.99
C ASP A 184 -4.68 29.47 7.62
N THR A 185 -4.88 29.47 8.94
CA THR A 185 -5.80 28.53 9.59
C THR A 185 -7.22 28.71 9.06
N ALA A 186 -7.73 29.93 8.87
CA ALA A 186 -9.07 30.16 8.33
C ALA A 186 -9.25 29.73 6.85
N ALA A 187 -8.20 29.81 6.02
CA ALA A 187 -8.21 29.33 4.65
C ALA A 187 -8.15 27.79 4.55
N ILE A 188 -7.47 27.14 5.51
CA ILE A 188 -7.45 25.68 5.68
C ILE A 188 -8.76 25.17 6.32
N GLU A 189 -9.31 25.89 7.31
CA GLU A 189 -10.56 25.58 8.03
C GLU A 189 -11.79 25.59 7.10
N ASN A 190 -11.80 26.44 6.08
CA ASN A 190 -12.91 26.51 5.10
C ASN A 190 -12.71 25.64 3.85
N ARG A 191 -11.56 25.00 3.67
CA ARG A 191 -11.30 24.13 2.51
C ARG A 191 -11.58 22.68 2.88
N THR A 192 -12.47 22.04 2.12
CA THR A 192 -12.70 20.59 2.26
C THR A 192 -11.53 19.81 1.64
N VAL A 193 -10.81 19.07 2.49
CA VAL A 193 -9.70 18.18 2.09
C VAL A 193 -10.27 16.88 1.53
N VAL A 194 -9.76 16.43 0.38
CA VAL A 194 -10.15 15.14 -0.21
C VAL A 194 -9.28 14.05 0.38
N VAL A 195 -9.91 13.17 1.16
CA VAL A 195 -9.29 11.99 1.77
C VAL A 195 -9.55 10.80 0.85
N THR A 196 -8.51 10.32 0.16
CA THR A 196 -8.62 9.11 -0.66
C THR A 196 -8.47 7.86 0.21
N THR A 197 -9.27 6.84 -0.07
CA THR A 197 -9.22 5.56 0.63
C THR A 197 -9.72 4.41 -0.26
N ILE A 198 -9.67 3.19 0.26
CA ILE A 198 -10.10 1.96 -0.42
C ILE A 198 -11.07 1.18 0.46
N LEU A 199 -12.07 0.54 -0.16
CA LEU A 199 -13.03 -0.32 0.54
C LEU A 199 -12.36 -1.64 0.94
N GLU A 200 -11.97 -1.74 2.20
CA GLU A 200 -11.33 -2.93 2.76
C GLU A 200 -11.78 -3.09 4.22
N ALA A 201 -12.42 -4.22 4.55
CA ALA A 201 -12.89 -4.46 5.91
C ALA A 201 -11.72 -4.89 6.83
N PRO A 202 -11.61 -4.39 8.08
CA PRO A 202 -12.52 -3.49 8.80
C PRO A 202 -12.13 -2.01 8.72
N TYR A 203 -11.25 -1.63 7.80
CA TYR A 203 -10.72 -0.28 7.69
C TYR A 203 -11.74 0.72 7.15
N VAL A 204 -12.36 0.40 6.01
CA VAL A 204 -13.45 1.18 5.41
C VAL A 204 -14.47 0.23 4.82
N MET A 205 -15.72 0.37 5.26
CA MET A 205 -16.86 -0.42 4.84
C MET A 205 -18.04 0.51 4.59
N PHE A 206 -18.98 0.08 3.75
CA PHE A 206 -20.28 0.73 3.70
C PHE A 206 -21.11 0.35 4.92
N LYS A 207 -21.82 1.32 5.49
CA LYS A 207 -22.88 1.03 6.45
C LYS A 207 -23.99 0.21 5.78
N LYS A 208 -24.68 -0.63 6.55
CA LYS A 208 -25.78 -1.47 6.02
C LYS A 208 -26.87 -0.67 5.29
N ASN A 209 -27.15 0.55 5.75
CA ASN A 209 -28.14 1.46 5.15
C ASN A 209 -27.47 2.65 4.45
N HIS A 210 -26.34 2.45 3.75
CA HIS A 210 -25.57 3.56 3.16
C HIS A 210 -26.36 4.43 2.18
N ASP A 211 -27.42 3.88 1.55
CA ASP A 211 -28.28 4.63 0.61
C ASP A 211 -29.09 5.73 1.28
N THR A 212 -29.37 5.63 2.59
CA THR A 212 -30.10 6.66 3.34
C THR A 212 -29.21 7.78 3.87
N PHE A 213 -27.88 7.62 3.81
CA PHE A 213 -26.92 8.61 4.28
C PHE A 213 -26.32 9.38 3.11
N GLU A 214 -25.81 10.58 3.37
CA GLU A 214 -25.10 11.39 2.38
C GLU A 214 -23.67 11.71 2.84
N GLY A 215 -22.77 11.96 1.89
CA GLY A 215 -21.39 12.33 2.19
C GLY A 215 -20.60 11.23 2.94
N ASN A 216 -19.91 11.63 4.00
CA ASN A 216 -19.00 10.76 4.76
C ASN A 216 -19.75 9.73 5.61
N ASP A 217 -20.99 10.00 5.99
CA ASP A 217 -21.78 9.13 6.88
C ASP A 217 -22.15 7.78 6.26
N LYS A 218 -21.93 7.61 4.95
CA LYS A 218 -22.08 6.34 4.23
C LYS A 218 -21.08 5.27 4.67
N PHE A 219 -19.94 5.70 5.20
CA PHE A 219 -18.81 4.82 5.51
C PHE A 219 -18.70 4.56 7.02
N GLU A 220 -18.20 3.39 7.37
CA GLU A 220 -17.84 3.00 8.74
C GLU A 220 -16.55 2.17 8.73
N GLY A 221 -15.78 2.20 9.82
CA GLY A 221 -14.56 1.40 9.97
C GLY A 221 -13.40 2.16 10.59
N TYR A 222 -12.31 1.45 10.86
CA TYR A 222 -11.16 1.98 11.59
C TYR A 222 -10.55 3.23 10.96
N CYS A 223 -10.40 3.27 9.63
CA CYS A 223 -9.83 4.42 8.92
C CYS A 223 -10.81 5.59 8.81
N VAL A 224 -12.13 5.33 8.90
CA VAL A 224 -13.15 6.38 8.94
C VAL A 224 -13.08 7.11 10.28
N ASP A 225 -12.99 6.36 11.37
CA ASP A 225 -12.84 6.91 12.72
C ASP A 225 -11.50 7.67 12.85
N LEU A 226 -10.42 7.08 12.33
CA LEU A 226 -9.10 7.73 12.31
C LEU A 226 -9.10 9.03 11.50
N ALA A 227 -9.73 9.06 10.33
CA ALA A 227 -9.84 10.28 9.53
C ALA A 227 -10.63 11.37 10.27
N SER A 228 -11.68 10.98 11.01
CA SER A 228 -12.46 11.90 11.84
C SER A 228 -11.62 12.50 12.99
N GLU A 229 -10.85 11.67 13.71
CA GLU A 229 -9.99 12.15 14.79
C GLU A 229 -8.83 13.01 14.28
N ILE A 230 -8.21 12.67 13.14
CA ILE A 230 -7.20 13.50 12.48
C ILE A 230 -7.82 14.87 12.14
N ALA A 231 -8.98 14.88 11.47
CA ALA A 231 -9.65 16.09 11.05
C ALA A 231 -10.05 16.99 12.23
N LYS A 232 -10.52 16.39 13.32
CA LYS A 232 -10.86 17.09 14.58
C LYS A 232 -9.63 17.72 15.24
N HIS A 233 -8.50 17.01 15.25
CA HIS A 233 -7.27 17.48 15.87
C HIS A 233 -6.63 18.65 15.09
N ILE A 234 -6.67 18.60 13.76
CA ILE A 234 -6.08 19.65 12.91
C ILE A 234 -7.08 20.73 12.48
N GLY A 235 -8.36 20.59 12.81
CA GLY A 235 -9.39 21.60 12.55
C GLY A 235 -9.84 21.72 11.08
N ILE A 236 -9.80 20.63 10.30
CA ILE A 236 -10.16 20.66 8.87
C ILE A 236 -11.54 20.03 8.59
N LYS A 237 -12.19 20.51 7.53
CA LYS A 237 -13.30 19.78 6.90
C LYS A 237 -12.74 18.79 5.89
N TYR A 238 -13.33 17.60 5.80
CA TYR A 238 -12.86 16.57 4.88
C TYR A 238 -14.00 15.86 4.16
N LYS A 239 -13.69 15.28 3.00
CA LYS A 239 -14.59 14.41 2.24
C LYS A 239 -13.86 13.13 1.89
N ILE A 240 -14.47 11.99 2.24
CA ILE A 240 -13.98 10.67 1.87
C ILE A 240 -14.27 10.43 0.38
N ALA A 241 -13.25 10.01 -0.36
CA ALA A 241 -13.32 9.59 -1.74
C ALA A 241 -12.75 8.18 -1.88
N ILE A 242 -13.49 7.29 -2.55
CA ILE A 242 -13.02 5.94 -2.84
C ILE A 242 -12.17 5.97 -4.11
N VAL A 243 -11.00 5.33 -4.05
CA VAL A 243 -10.09 5.21 -5.20
C VAL A 243 -10.81 4.51 -6.37
N PRO A 244 -10.89 5.10 -7.58
CA PRO A 244 -11.72 4.57 -8.66
C PRO A 244 -11.30 3.21 -9.21
N ASP A 245 -10.00 2.92 -9.22
CA ASP A 245 -9.44 1.69 -9.78
C ASP A 245 -9.35 0.54 -8.77
N GLY A 246 -9.71 0.78 -7.49
CA GLY A 246 -9.66 -0.20 -6.42
C GLY A 246 -8.25 -0.70 -6.09
N LYS A 247 -7.20 0.09 -6.37
CA LYS A 247 -5.80 -0.30 -6.13
C LYS A 247 -5.13 0.57 -5.08
N TYR A 248 -4.22 -0.03 -4.32
CA TYR A 248 -3.37 0.69 -3.37
C TYR A 248 -2.42 1.68 -4.06
N GLY A 249 -1.85 1.26 -5.18
CA GLY A 249 -0.92 2.04 -5.97
C GLY A 249 0.41 1.32 -6.17
N ALA A 250 0.70 1.07 -7.43
CA ALA A 250 1.93 0.47 -7.94
C ALA A 250 2.39 1.27 -9.17
N ARG A 251 3.70 1.30 -9.37
CA ARG A 251 4.32 1.95 -10.52
C ARG A 251 4.33 0.99 -11.70
N ASP A 252 3.74 1.40 -12.81
CA ASP A 252 3.83 0.66 -14.06
C ASP A 252 5.30 0.61 -14.53
N PRO A 253 5.85 -0.57 -14.86
CA PRO A 253 7.26 -0.70 -15.21
C PRO A 253 7.63 -0.04 -16.54
N GLU A 254 6.70 0.05 -17.49
CA GLU A 254 6.91 0.58 -18.85
C GLU A 254 6.64 2.08 -18.89
N THR A 255 5.46 2.50 -18.47
CA THR A 255 5.03 3.90 -18.54
C THR A 255 5.56 4.74 -17.37
N LYS A 256 6.04 4.10 -16.30
CA LYS A 256 6.44 4.74 -15.03
C LYS A 256 5.32 5.49 -14.31
N ILE A 257 4.07 5.33 -14.74
CA ILE A 257 2.89 5.99 -14.17
C ILE A 257 2.46 5.23 -12.91
N TRP A 258 2.16 5.99 -11.85
CA TRP A 258 1.53 5.46 -10.63
C TRP A 258 0.01 5.35 -10.79
N ASN A 259 -0.55 4.20 -10.40
CA ASN A 259 -2.00 4.00 -10.27
C ASN A 259 -2.44 4.05 -8.80
N GLY A 260 -3.72 3.76 -8.52
CA GLY A 260 -4.25 3.66 -7.18
C GLY A 260 -4.19 4.94 -6.35
N MET A 261 -4.30 4.78 -5.03
CA MET A 261 -4.25 5.90 -4.08
C MET A 261 -2.93 6.69 -4.16
N VAL A 262 -1.80 6.01 -4.40
CA VAL A 262 -0.50 6.68 -4.60
C VAL A 262 -0.56 7.62 -5.81
N GLY A 263 -1.13 7.18 -6.94
CA GLY A 263 -1.32 8.03 -8.11
C GLY A 263 -2.22 9.23 -7.84
N GLU A 264 -3.27 9.08 -7.02
CA GLU A 264 -4.15 10.20 -6.66
C GLU A 264 -3.41 11.31 -5.88
N LEU A 265 -2.48 10.94 -4.99
CA LEU A 265 -1.65 11.91 -4.27
C LEU A 265 -0.59 12.54 -5.18
N VAL A 266 0.11 11.73 -5.98
CA VAL A 266 1.17 12.21 -6.89
C VAL A 266 0.64 13.21 -7.92
N TYR A 267 -0.58 12.99 -8.43
CA TYR A 267 -1.20 13.85 -9.44
C TYR A 267 -2.18 14.89 -8.84
N GLY A 268 -2.19 15.09 -7.52
CA GLY A 268 -2.98 16.12 -6.86
C GLY A 268 -4.51 15.96 -6.99
N LYS A 269 -4.98 14.72 -7.18
CA LYS A 269 -6.42 14.39 -7.16
C LYS A 269 -6.97 14.30 -5.73
N ALA A 270 -6.13 13.85 -4.80
CA ALA A 270 -6.41 13.79 -3.38
C ALA A 270 -5.29 14.47 -2.59
N GLU A 271 -5.58 14.91 -1.37
CA GLU A 271 -4.64 15.66 -0.53
C GLU A 271 -4.10 14.85 0.64
N ILE A 272 -4.79 13.79 1.02
CA ILE A 272 -4.35 12.86 2.06
C ILE A 272 -4.94 11.49 1.77
N ALA A 273 -4.19 10.42 2.08
CA ALA A 273 -4.68 9.06 2.04
C ALA A 273 -4.70 8.47 3.46
N VAL A 274 -5.90 8.19 3.95
CA VAL A 274 -6.14 7.49 5.22
C VAL A 274 -6.69 6.12 4.89
N ALA A 275 -5.80 5.13 4.85
CA ALA A 275 -6.07 3.78 4.39
C ALA A 275 -5.05 2.80 4.99
N PRO A 276 -5.27 1.47 4.89
CA PRO A 276 -4.26 0.46 5.20
C PRO A 276 -3.16 0.45 4.13
N LEU A 277 -2.39 1.55 4.04
CA LEU A 277 -1.36 1.76 3.04
C LEU A 277 0.02 1.47 3.65
N THR A 278 0.63 0.36 3.22
CA THR A 278 1.99 -0.01 3.67
C THR A 278 3.02 1.04 3.25
N ILE A 279 3.83 1.49 4.21
CA ILE A 279 5.00 2.32 3.94
C ILE A 279 6.05 1.45 3.22
N THR A 280 6.56 1.93 2.09
CA THR A 280 7.61 1.25 1.31
C THR A 280 8.55 2.27 0.71
N LEU A 281 9.83 1.90 0.53
CA LEU A 281 10.85 2.76 -0.06
C LEU A 281 10.41 3.42 -1.38
N VAL A 282 9.83 2.64 -2.30
CA VAL A 282 9.40 3.15 -3.61
C VAL A 282 8.23 4.14 -3.54
N ARG A 283 7.43 4.09 -2.48
CA ARG A 283 6.32 5.04 -2.26
C ARG A 283 6.83 6.31 -1.60
N GLU A 284 7.72 6.19 -0.60
CA GLU A 284 8.38 7.35 0.04
C GLU A 284 9.16 8.24 -0.94
N GLU A 285 9.61 7.69 -2.08
CA GLU A 285 10.23 8.50 -3.13
C GLU A 285 9.28 9.55 -3.73
N VAL A 286 7.97 9.27 -3.78
CA VAL A 286 6.97 10.07 -4.53
C VAL A 286 5.88 10.70 -3.66
N ILE A 287 5.66 10.20 -2.46
CA ILE A 287 4.71 10.71 -1.46
C ILE A 287 5.36 10.67 -0.08
N ASP A 288 4.90 11.51 0.84
CA ASP A 288 5.39 11.51 2.22
C ASP A 288 4.44 10.69 3.11
N PHE A 289 5.00 10.07 4.16
CA PHE A 289 4.23 9.30 5.14
C PHE A 289 4.40 9.88 6.55
N SER A 290 3.32 9.80 7.32
CA SER A 290 3.37 9.97 8.78
C SER A 290 4.19 8.87 9.43
N LYS A 291 4.44 9.01 10.74
CA LYS A 291 4.88 7.85 11.54
C LYS A 291 3.84 6.73 11.45
N PRO A 292 4.28 5.45 11.46
CA PRO A 292 3.35 4.33 11.37
C PRO A 292 2.38 4.35 12.54
N PHE A 293 1.07 4.23 12.27
CA PHE A 293 0.04 4.15 13.31
C PHE A 293 -0.30 2.70 13.69
N MET A 294 0.11 1.72 12.87
CA MET A 294 -0.13 0.30 13.08
C MET A 294 1.03 -0.51 12.54
N SER A 295 1.61 -1.38 13.37
CA SER A 295 2.71 -2.29 12.98
C SER A 295 2.15 -3.65 12.55
N LEU A 296 2.72 -4.23 11.51
CA LEU A 296 2.27 -5.48 10.90
C LEU A 296 3.43 -6.16 10.15
N GLY A 297 3.16 -7.33 9.56
CA GLY A 297 4.08 -7.96 8.61
C GLY A 297 3.34 -8.88 7.65
N ILE A 298 4.05 -9.42 6.67
CA ILE A 298 3.52 -10.46 5.78
C ILE A 298 3.32 -11.73 6.60
N SER A 299 2.12 -12.29 6.51
CA SER A 299 1.71 -13.53 7.17
C SER A 299 1.17 -14.53 6.17
N ILE A 300 1.12 -15.79 6.58
CA ILE A 300 0.63 -16.90 5.76
C ILE A 300 -0.76 -17.28 6.27
N MET A 301 -1.75 -17.24 5.40
CA MET A 301 -3.10 -17.75 5.66
C MET A 301 -3.28 -19.09 4.98
N ILE A 302 -3.73 -20.07 5.76
CA ILE A 302 -4.20 -21.36 5.24
C ILE A 302 -5.63 -21.65 5.69
N LYS A 303 -6.23 -22.65 5.08
CA LYS A 303 -7.47 -23.23 5.59
C LYS A 303 -7.16 -23.93 6.90
N LYS A 304 -7.95 -23.65 7.93
CA LYS A 304 -7.87 -24.34 9.22
C LYS A 304 -8.08 -25.85 8.98
N PRO A 305 -7.13 -26.71 9.38
CA PRO A 305 -7.25 -28.14 9.15
C PRO A 305 -8.48 -28.64 9.90
N GLN A 306 -9.25 -29.50 9.23
CA GLN A 306 -10.35 -30.18 9.89
C GLN A 306 -9.76 -31.21 10.86
N LYS A 307 -10.42 -31.37 12.01
CA LYS A 307 -10.11 -32.43 12.96
C LYS A 307 -10.10 -33.76 12.20
N SER A 308 -8.95 -34.41 12.11
CA SER A 308 -8.82 -35.69 11.44
C SER A 308 -9.66 -36.71 12.18
N LYS A 309 -10.54 -37.42 11.47
CA LYS A 309 -11.19 -38.59 12.05
C LYS A 309 -10.10 -39.61 12.37
N PRO A 310 -10.12 -40.25 13.56
CA PRO A 310 -9.17 -41.28 13.89
C PRO A 310 -9.15 -42.36 12.80
N GLY A 311 -7.95 -42.80 12.42
CA GLY A 311 -7.77 -43.89 11.47
C GLY A 311 -8.33 -45.21 12.01
N VAL A 312 -8.50 -46.22 11.16
CA VAL A 312 -9.03 -47.54 11.54
C VAL A 312 -8.19 -48.20 12.65
N PHE A 313 -6.89 -47.89 12.73
CA PHE A 313 -5.95 -48.41 13.72
C PHE A 313 -5.63 -47.45 14.86
N SER A 314 -6.42 -46.39 15.08
CA SER A 314 -6.13 -45.39 16.12
C SER A 314 -6.11 -45.94 17.55
N PHE A 315 -6.65 -47.14 17.77
CA PHE A 315 -6.57 -47.82 19.06
C PHE A 315 -5.14 -48.28 19.39
N LEU A 316 -4.23 -48.37 18.41
CA LEU A 316 -2.82 -48.69 18.65
C LEU A 316 -1.98 -47.45 19.00
N ASP A 317 -2.44 -46.25 18.66
CA ASP A 317 -1.73 -44.97 18.88
C ASP A 317 -1.38 -44.63 20.35
N PRO A 318 -2.11 -45.09 21.39
CA PRO A 318 -1.78 -44.77 22.80
C PRO A 318 -0.42 -45.30 23.28
N LEU A 319 0.18 -46.24 22.56
CA LEU A 319 1.53 -46.76 22.81
C LEU A 319 2.36 -46.63 21.54
N ALA A 320 3.63 -46.24 21.71
CA ALA A 320 4.55 -46.11 20.59
C ALA A 320 4.82 -47.49 19.94
N TYR A 321 5.15 -47.48 18.65
CA TYR A 321 5.40 -48.70 17.88
C TYR A 321 6.52 -49.56 18.50
N GLU A 322 7.54 -48.92 19.05
CA GLU A 322 8.66 -49.57 19.73
C GLU A 322 8.19 -50.35 20.97
N ILE A 323 7.22 -49.81 21.71
CA ILE A 323 6.66 -50.47 22.91
C ILE A 323 5.85 -51.71 22.48
N TRP A 324 5.08 -51.62 21.41
CA TRP A 324 4.35 -52.77 20.86
C TRP A 324 5.30 -53.91 20.47
N MET A 325 6.42 -53.59 19.83
CA MET A 325 7.45 -54.58 19.50
C MET A 325 8.07 -55.20 20.76
N CYS A 326 8.37 -54.40 21.78
CA CYS A 326 8.88 -54.88 23.06
C CYS A 326 7.88 -55.82 23.77
N ILE A 327 6.57 -55.52 23.73
CA ILE A 327 5.53 -56.38 24.31
C ILE A 327 5.52 -57.75 23.63
N VAL A 328 5.59 -57.79 22.29
CA VAL A 328 5.65 -59.05 21.52
C VAL A 328 6.90 -59.87 21.88
N PHE A 329 8.07 -59.23 21.95
CA PHE A 329 9.31 -59.92 22.35
C PHE A 329 9.27 -60.41 23.80
N ALA A 330 8.75 -59.59 24.73
CA ALA A 330 8.59 -59.98 26.13
C ALA A 330 7.61 -61.15 26.28
N TYR A 331 6.50 -61.14 25.54
CA TYR A 331 5.51 -62.23 25.52
C TYR A 331 6.13 -63.57 25.09
N ILE A 332 6.88 -63.57 23.98
CA ILE A 332 7.58 -64.77 23.50
C ILE A 332 8.66 -65.18 24.51
N GLY A 333 9.44 -64.23 25.02
CA GLY A 333 10.51 -64.47 25.99
C GLY A 333 9.99 -65.13 27.28
N VAL A 334 8.91 -64.59 27.86
CA VAL A 334 8.28 -65.15 29.06
C VAL A 334 7.71 -66.53 28.78
N SER A 335 7.08 -66.74 27.62
CA SER A 335 6.53 -68.05 27.24
C SER A 335 7.61 -69.12 27.12
N VAL A 336 8.77 -68.78 26.57
CA VAL A 336 9.94 -69.68 26.46
C VAL A 336 10.56 -69.94 27.84
N VAL A 337 10.74 -68.89 28.66
CA VAL A 337 11.28 -69.04 30.02
C VAL A 337 10.36 -69.93 30.87
N LEU A 338 9.04 -69.71 30.79
CA LEU A 338 8.05 -70.51 31.51
C LEU A 338 8.08 -71.97 31.04
N PHE A 339 8.11 -72.21 29.73
CA PHE A 339 8.28 -73.56 29.17
C PHE A 339 9.55 -74.27 29.68
N LEU A 340 10.69 -73.56 29.71
CA LEU A 340 11.95 -74.13 30.21
C LEU A 340 11.87 -74.45 31.71
N VAL A 341 11.40 -73.50 32.52
CA VAL A 341 11.25 -73.68 33.98
C VAL A 341 10.31 -74.84 34.30
N SER A 342 9.20 -74.96 33.57
CA SER A 342 8.24 -76.06 33.68
C SER A 342 8.84 -77.40 33.28
N ARG A 343 9.71 -77.43 32.25
CA ARG A 343 10.35 -78.68 31.80
C ARG A 343 11.44 -79.19 32.75
N PHE A 344 12.15 -78.29 33.42
CA PHE A 344 13.30 -78.60 34.31
C PHE A 344 12.93 -78.70 35.79
N SER A 345 11.80 -78.15 36.23
CA SER A 345 11.37 -78.24 37.63
C SER A 345 10.60 -79.54 37.88
N PRO A 346 11.12 -80.49 38.70
CA PRO A 346 10.46 -81.77 38.96
C PRO A 346 9.07 -81.62 39.60
N TYR A 347 8.83 -80.51 40.30
CA TYR A 347 7.57 -80.21 41.00
C TYR A 347 6.40 -79.84 40.09
N GLU A 348 6.62 -79.64 38.78
CA GLU A 348 5.55 -79.41 37.81
C GLU A 348 5.08 -80.67 37.09
N TRP A 349 5.76 -81.79 37.33
CA TRP A 349 5.42 -83.09 36.75
C TRP A 349 4.44 -83.81 37.67
N HIS A 350 3.26 -84.17 37.16
CA HIS A 350 2.23 -84.89 37.92
C HIS A 350 2.72 -86.28 38.32
N THR A 351 3.01 -86.52 39.60
CA THR A 351 3.03 -87.90 40.09
C THR A 351 1.59 -88.25 40.44
N GLU A 352 0.87 -88.92 39.53
CA GLU A 352 -0.41 -89.52 39.90
C GLU A 352 -0.13 -90.60 40.95
N GLU A 353 -0.75 -90.50 42.14
CA GLU A 353 -0.99 -91.70 42.94
C GLU A 353 -2.02 -92.53 42.16
N PRO A 354 -1.77 -93.83 41.89
CA PRO A 354 -2.66 -94.61 41.03
C PRO A 354 -4.01 -94.82 41.72
N GLU A 355 -5.08 -94.25 41.15
CA GLU A 355 -6.43 -94.76 41.36
C GLU A 355 -6.57 -96.13 40.69
N ASP A 356 -7.20 -97.05 41.42
CA ASP A 356 -7.33 -98.48 41.13
C ASP A 356 -7.47 -98.86 39.64
N GLY A 357 -6.54 -99.72 39.18
CA GLY A 357 -6.89 -100.77 38.23
C GLY A 357 -6.47 -100.64 36.76
N LYS A 358 -5.45 -99.86 36.39
CA LYS A 358 -4.81 -99.99 35.06
C LYS A 358 -3.28 -100.03 35.14
N GLU A 359 -2.73 -101.22 34.95
CA GLU A 359 -1.30 -101.47 34.80
C GLU A 359 -0.81 -101.06 33.40
N GLY A 360 0.13 -100.12 33.37
CA GLY A 360 0.99 -99.80 32.24
C GLY A 360 1.93 -98.65 32.64
N PRO A 361 3.26 -98.75 32.46
CA PRO A 361 4.17 -97.67 32.84
C PRO A 361 4.03 -96.54 31.82
N SER A 362 3.41 -95.42 32.20
CA SER A 362 3.61 -94.17 31.48
C SER A 362 4.95 -93.58 31.94
N ASP A 363 5.98 -93.80 31.14
CA ASP A 363 7.38 -93.46 31.47
C ASP A 363 7.68 -91.94 31.58
N GLN A 364 6.67 -91.07 31.50
CA GLN A 364 6.82 -89.64 31.77
C GLN A 364 5.52 -89.08 32.38
N PRO A 365 5.57 -88.51 33.59
CA PRO A 365 4.41 -87.85 34.19
C PRO A 365 3.88 -86.70 33.29
N PRO A 366 2.56 -86.49 33.15
CA PRO A 366 2.05 -85.45 32.25
C PRO A 366 2.42 -84.07 32.79
N ASN A 367 3.24 -83.33 32.04
CA ASN A 367 3.48 -81.91 32.28
C ASN A 367 2.46 -81.10 31.48
N GLU A 368 1.57 -80.41 32.18
CA GLU A 368 0.52 -79.58 31.58
C GLU A 368 1.08 -78.35 30.85
N PHE A 369 2.33 -77.93 31.12
CA PHE A 369 3.00 -76.80 30.46
C PHE A 369 3.84 -77.22 29.25
N GLY A 370 3.17 -77.61 28.17
CA GLY A 370 3.78 -77.65 26.82
C GLY A 370 4.09 -76.26 26.26
N ILE A 371 4.78 -76.17 25.12
CA ILE A 371 5.14 -74.87 24.51
C ILE A 371 3.91 -74.04 24.13
N PHE A 372 2.87 -74.69 23.61
CA PHE A 372 1.59 -74.05 23.29
C PHE A 372 0.82 -73.65 24.55
N ASN A 373 0.86 -74.46 25.60
CA ASN A 373 0.19 -74.17 26.87
C ASN A 373 0.89 -73.02 27.62
N SER A 374 2.22 -72.89 27.49
CA SER A 374 3.00 -71.77 28.04
C SER A 374 2.72 -70.46 27.30
N LEU A 375 2.57 -70.50 25.97
CA LEU A 375 2.11 -69.37 25.16
C LEU A 375 0.68 -68.98 25.53
N TRP A 376 -0.21 -69.97 25.66
CA TRP A 376 -1.61 -69.77 26.02
C TRP A 376 -1.76 -69.16 27.42
N PHE A 377 -1.01 -69.66 28.41
CA PHE A 377 -0.95 -69.10 29.75
C PHE A 377 -0.47 -67.63 29.72
N SER A 378 0.62 -67.35 29.01
CA SER A 378 1.18 -66.00 28.92
C SER A 378 0.22 -65.02 28.22
N LEU A 379 -0.52 -65.49 27.21
CA LEU A 379 -1.53 -64.71 26.50
C LEU A 379 -2.76 -64.47 27.37
N GLY A 380 -3.28 -65.50 28.05
CA GLY A 380 -4.42 -65.37 28.97
C GLY A 380 -4.12 -64.38 30.10
N ALA A 381 -2.93 -64.50 30.71
CA ALA A 381 -2.42 -63.57 31.71
C ALA A 381 -2.29 -62.12 31.19
N PHE A 382 -1.96 -61.94 29.90
CA PHE A 382 -1.91 -60.63 29.25
C PHE A 382 -3.30 -60.07 28.94
N MET A 383 -4.26 -60.90 28.54
CA MET A 383 -5.63 -60.46 28.27
C MET A 383 -6.50 -60.33 29.54
N GLN A 384 -5.91 -60.48 30.73
CA GLN A 384 -6.61 -60.53 32.02
C GLN A 384 -7.70 -61.62 32.08
N GLN A 385 -7.55 -62.68 31.29
CA GLN A 385 -8.41 -63.85 31.29
C GLN A 385 -7.69 -64.96 32.04
N GLY A 386 -8.30 -65.46 33.11
CA GLY A 386 -7.75 -66.59 33.87
C GLY A 386 -7.50 -67.79 32.95
N CYS A 387 -6.48 -68.58 33.25
CA CYS A 387 -6.20 -69.83 32.56
C CYS A 387 -6.49 -70.99 33.53
N ASP A 388 -7.01 -72.11 33.01
CA ASP A 388 -7.28 -73.30 33.82
C ASP A 388 -5.99 -73.97 34.34
N ILE A 389 -4.85 -73.66 33.70
CA ILE A 389 -3.52 -74.13 34.07
C ILE A 389 -2.76 -73.04 34.84
N SER A 390 -2.10 -73.41 35.94
CA SER A 390 -1.29 -72.49 36.75
C SER A 390 0.03 -73.13 37.17
N PRO A 391 1.16 -72.39 37.14
CA PRO A 391 2.46 -72.95 37.49
C PRO A 391 2.49 -73.36 38.97
N ARG A 392 2.89 -74.60 39.24
CA ARG A 392 2.97 -75.15 40.60
C ARG A 392 4.31 -74.86 41.26
N SER A 393 5.39 -74.84 40.50
CA SER A 393 6.73 -74.62 41.03
C SER A 393 6.93 -73.19 41.52
N LEU A 394 7.75 -73.00 42.57
CA LEU A 394 8.09 -71.68 43.08
C LEU A 394 8.72 -70.80 41.98
N SER A 395 9.61 -71.37 41.16
CA SER A 395 10.25 -70.70 40.03
C SER A 395 9.25 -70.27 38.96
N GLY A 396 8.29 -71.14 38.58
CA GLY A 396 7.25 -70.82 37.60
C GLY A 396 6.28 -69.75 38.12
N ARG A 397 5.95 -69.79 39.41
CA ARG A 397 5.11 -68.77 40.08
C ARG A 397 5.79 -67.40 40.14
N ILE A 398 7.11 -67.34 40.34
CA ILE A 398 7.85 -66.07 40.31
C ILE A 398 7.82 -65.49 38.89
N VAL A 399 8.08 -66.29 37.85
CA VAL A 399 8.01 -65.85 36.45
C VAL A 399 6.59 -65.35 36.11
N GLY A 400 5.56 -66.11 36.47
CA GLY A 400 4.16 -65.72 36.29
C GLY A 400 3.77 -64.46 37.07
N GLY A 401 4.26 -64.31 38.31
CA GLY A 401 3.98 -63.14 39.14
C GLY A 401 4.63 -61.85 38.61
N VAL A 402 5.87 -61.94 38.12
CA VAL A 402 6.54 -60.81 37.44
C VAL A 402 5.80 -60.46 36.14
N TRP A 403 5.37 -61.47 35.38
CA TRP A 403 4.55 -61.25 34.18
C TRP A 403 3.24 -60.56 34.51
N TRP A 404 2.49 -61.01 35.53
CA TRP A 404 1.26 -60.35 35.98
C TRP A 404 1.46 -58.90 36.40
N PHE A 405 2.55 -58.60 37.11
CA PHE A 405 2.85 -57.22 37.48
C PHE A 405 3.15 -56.36 36.25
N PHE A 406 3.92 -56.91 35.30
CA PHE A 406 4.19 -56.25 34.02
C PHE A 406 2.91 -56.01 33.21
N THR A 407 2.04 -57.01 33.05
CA THR A 407 0.81 -56.88 32.28
C THR A 407 -0.16 -55.88 32.92
N LEU A 408 -0.25 -55.87 34.26
CA LEU A 408 -1.03 -54.89 35.00
C LEU A 408 -0.56 -53.46 34.69
N ILE A 409 0.76 -53.19 34.80
CA ILE A 409 1.31 -51.86 34.50
C ILE A 409 1.03 -51.44 33.05
N ILE A 410 1.26 -52.33 32.09
CA ILE A 410 1.06 -52.03 30.67
C ILE A 410 -0.40 -51.71 30.37
N ILE A 411 -1.35 -52.50 30.87
CA ILE A 411 -2.78 -52.29 30.61
C ILE A 411 -3.28 -51.03 31.33
N SER A 412 -2.85 -50.79 32.57
CA SER A 412 -3.15 -49.55 33.28
C SER A 412 -2.59 -48.32 32.55
N SER A 413 -1.37 -48.39 32.00
CA SER A 413 -0.79 -47.28 31.23
C SER A 413 -1.48 -47.10 29.88
N TYR A 414 -1.84 -48.19 29.19
CA TYR A 414 -2.58 -48.12 27.94
C TYR A 414 -3.95 -47.49 28.15
N THR A 415 -4.70 -47.91 29.17
CA THR A 415 -6.01 -47.35 29.51
C THR A 415 -5.93 -45.87 29.88
N ALA A 416 -4.92 -45.46 30.65
CA ALA A 416 -4.69 -44.05 30.97
C ALA A 416 -4.37 -43.21 29.72
N ASN A 417 -3.47 -43.68 28.85
CA ASN A 417 -3.09 -42.97 27.63
C ASN A 417 -4.22 -42.93 26.61
N LEU A 418 -5.01 -44.00 26.49
CA LEU A 418 -6.18 -44.03 25.62
C LEU A 418 -7.23 -43.01 26.07
N ALA A 419 -7.48 -42.90 27.38
CA ALA A 419 -8.37 -41.87 27.92
C ALA A 419 -7.86 -40.45 27.63
N ALA A 420 -6.55 -40.21 27.75
CA ALA A 420 -5.93 -38.94 27.38
C ALA A 420 -6.03 -38.65 25.86
N PHE A 421 -5.82 -39.66 25.03
CA PHE A 421 -5.88 -39.53 23.57
C PHE A 421 -7.30 -39.24 23.07
N LEU A 422 -8.31 -39.88 23.67
CA LEU A 422 -9.72 -39.63 23.33
C LEU A 422 -10.22 -38.27 23.81
N THR A 423 -9.57 -37.65 24.79
CA THR A 423 -9.95 -36.33 25.31
C THR A 423 -9.27 -35.18 24.58
N VAL A 424 -8.10 -35.40 23.97
CA VAL A 424 -7.30 -34.35 23.32
C VAL A 424 -7.09 -34.64 21.84
N GLU A 425 -7.95 -34.05 21.00
CA GLU A 425 -7.76 -34.01 19.55
C GLU A 425 -6.81 -32.85 19.19
N ARG A 426 -5.56 -33.15 18.80
CA ARG A 426 -4.62 -32.13 18.30
C ARG A 426 -4.86 -31.85 16.82
N MET A 427 -4.95 -30.57 16.47
CA MET A 427 -4.91 -30.12 15.08
C MET A 427 -3.44 -30.07 14.62
N VAL A 428 -3.09 -30.86 13.62
CA VAL A 428 -1.74 -30.83 13.02
C VAL A 428 -1.78 -29.93 11.79
N SER A 429 -0.92 -28.91 11.76
CA SER A 429 -0.74 -28.06 10.58
C SER A 429 0.25 -28.71 9.63
N PRO A 430 -0.04 -28.79 8.31
CA PRO A 430 0.91 -29.33 7.34
C PRO A 430 2.11 -28.39 7.06
N ILE A 431 1.98 -27.11 7.42
CA ILE A 431 3.05 -26.11 7.26
C ILE A 431 3.15 -25.23 8.51
N GLU A 432 4.37 -24.86 8.89
CA GLU A 432 4.62 -23.96 10.02
C GLU A 432 5.38 -22.69 9.60
N SER A 433 6.06 -22.74 8.45
CA SER A 433 6.96 -21.68 8.00
C SER A 433 6.88 -21.40 6.49
N ALA A 434 7.47 -20.29 6.04
CA ALA A 434 7.62 -20.01 4.61
C ALA A 434 8.64 -20.94 3.94
N GLU A 435 9.63 -21.41 4.70
CA GLU A 435 10.62 -22.39 4.24
C GLU A 435 9.95 -23.70 3.85
N ASP A 436 8.95 -24.15 4.62
CA ASP A 436 8.18 -25.36 4.30
C ASP A 436 7.44 -25.19 2.98
N LEU A 437 6.77 -24.06 2.78
CA LEU A 437 6.10 -23.72 1.52
C LEU A 437 7.06 -23.73 0.34
N ALA A 438 8.28 -23.22 0.52
CA ALA A 438 9.31 -23.15 -0.52
C ALA A 438 9.97 -24.51 -0.83
N LYS A 439 9.93 -25.48 0.09
CA LYS A 439 10.50 -26.83 -0.10
C LYS A 439 9.56 -27.76 -0.87
N GLN A 440 8.26 -27.54 -0.78
CA GLN A 440 7.22 -28.39 -1.38
C GLN A 440 6.50 -27.71 -2.54
N THR A 441 5.74 -28.48 -3.32
CA THR A 441 4.96 -27.99 -4.48
C THR A 441 3.48 -28.40 -4.47
N GLU A 442 3.03 -29.10 -3.43
CA GLU A 442 1.67 -29.62 -3.30
C GLU A 442 0.66 -28.53 -2.90
N ILE A 443 1.08 -27.60 -2.03
CA ILE A 443 0.33 -26.43 -1.59
C ILE A 443 0.82 -25.25 -2.42
N ALA A 444 -0.02 -24.77 -3.33
CA ALA A 444 0.28 -23.56 -4.09
C ALA A 444 0.19 -22.33 -3.18
N TYR A 445 0.92 -21.27 -3.48
CA TYR A 445 0.84 -20.01 -2.72
C TYR A 445 0.96 -18.79 -3.63
N GLY A 446 0.34 -17.69 -3.22
CA GLY A 446 0.33 -16.43 -3.96
C GLY A 446 -0.07 -15.23 -3.13
N THR A 447 0.01 -14.05 -3.74
CA THR A 447 -0.23 -12.73 -3.12
C THR A 447 -1.27 -11.93 -3.91
N LEU A 448 -1.64 -10.76 -3.40
CA LEU A 448 -2.39 -9.76 -4.18
C LEU A 448 -1.55 -9.23 -5.36
N ASP A 449 -2.18 -9.05 -6.52
CA ASP A 449 -1.51 -8.69 -7.78
C ASP A 449 -0.94 -7.26 -7.80
N SER A 450 -1.64 -6.30 -7.18
CA SER A 450 -1.22 -4.89 -7.05
C SER A 450 -0.83 -4.53 -5.61
N GLY A 451 -0.29 -5.51 -4.85
CA GLY A 451 0.07 -5.35 -3.44
C GLY A 451 1.57 -5.12 -3.19
N SER A 452 1.90 -4.50 -2.06
CA SER A 452 3.27 -4.31 -1.57
C SER A 452 4.00 -5.65 -1.34
N THR A 453 3.26 -6.69 -0.94
CA THR A 453 3.77 -8.06 -0.75
C THR A 453 4.33 -8.67 -2.04
N LYS A 454 3.68 -8.45 -3.18
CA LYS A 454 4.18 -8.95 -4.48
C LYS A 454 5.53 -8.33 -4.83
N GLU A 455 5.64 -7.01 -4.68
CA GLU A 455 6.87 -6.28 -4.96
C GLU A 455 7.98 -6.62 -3.95
N PHE A 456 7.62 -6.92 -2.69
CA PHE A 456 8.56 -7.43 -1.69
C PHE A 456 9.23 -8.72 -2.16
N PHE A 457 8.47 -9.74 -2.58
CA PHE A 457 9.04 -11.00 -3.08
C PHE A 457 9.85 -10.79 -4.36
N ARG A 458 9.40 -9.91 -5.26
CA ARG A 458 10.11 -9.57 -6.50
C ARG A 458 11.49 -8.95 -6.26
N ARG A 459 11.63 -8.13 -5.22
CA ARG A 459 12.88 -7.41 -4.90
C ARG A 459 13.73 -8.09 -3.82
N SER A 460 13.19 -9.11 -3.16
CA SER A 460 13.88 -9.79 -2.06
C SER A 460 15.21 -10.36 -2.53
N LYS A 461 16.19 -10.38 -1.61
CA LYS A 461 17.53 -10.97 -1.80
C LYS A 461 17.77 -12.20 -0.93
N ILE A 462 16.75 -12.60 -0.18
CA ILE A 462 16.81 -13.79 0.66
C ILE A 462 16.47 -15.00 -0.21
N ALA A 463 17.36 -16.00 -0.25
CA ALA A 463 17.27 -17.14 -1.15
C ALA A 463 15.91 -17.88 -1.09
N VAL A 464 15.33 -18.02 0.11
CA VAL A 464 14.01 -18.63 0.31
C VAL A 464 12.92 -17.83 -0.43
N TYR A 465 12.92 -16.50 -0.28
CA TYR A 465 11.94 -15.61 -0.88
C TYR A 465 12.15 -15.43 -2.39
N GLU A 466 13.39 -15.46 -2.89
CA GLU A 466 13.67 -15.50 -4.32
C GLU A 466 13.16 -16.80 -4.97
N LYS A 467 13.31 -17.94 -4.29
CA LYS A 467 12.74 -19.23 -4.73
C LYS A 467 11.21 -19.16 -4.78
N MET A 468 10.58 -18.60 -3.74
CA MET A 468 9.14 -18.39 -3.71
C MET A 468 8.66 -17.47 -4.83
N TRP A 469 9.38 -16.37 -5.10
CA TRP A 469 9.07 -15.47 -6.21
C TRP A 469 9.18 -16.16 -7.56
N THR A 470 10.22 -16.97 -7.77
CA THR A 470 10.41 -17.72 -9.00
C THR A 470 9.24 -18.67 -9.26
N TYR A 471 8.82 -19.40 -8.23
CA TYR A 471 7.62 -20.24 -8.28
C TYR A 471 6.36 -19.42 -8.61
N MET A 472 6.10 -18.32 -7.87
CA MET A 472 4.90 -17.49 -8.10
C MET A 472 4.87 -16.88 -9.50
N LYS A 473 6.04 -16.56 -10.07
CA LYS A 473 6.17 -16.03 -11.44
C LYS A 473 5.91 -17.09 -12.50
N SER A 474 6.32 -18.34 -12.27
CA SER A 474 6.17 -19.45 -13.23
C SER A 474 4.91 -20.31 -13.02
N ALA A 475 4.11 -20.02 -12.00
CA ALA A 475 2.96 -20.84 -11.65
C ALA A 475 1.81 -20.70 -12.66
N GLU A 476 1.38 -21.82 -13.23
CA GLU A 476 0.21 -21.93 -14.09
C GLU A 476 -0.80 -22.91 -13.49
N PRO A 477 -2.05 -22.50 -13.24
CA PRO A 477 -2.63 -21.17 -13.44
C PRO A 477 -2.11 -20.13 -12.43
N SER A 478 -2.28 -18.84 -12.75
CA SER A 478 -1.81 -17.73 -11.91
C SER A 478 -2.21 -17.89 -10.44
N VAL A 479 -1.23 -17.70 -9.55
CA VAL A 479 -1.41 -17.72 -8.09
C VAL A 479 -1.77 -16.35 -7.52
N PHE A 480 -1.64 -15.28 -8.31
CA PHE A 480 -1.98 -13.92 -7.88
C PHE A 480 -3.49 -13.69 -7.93
N THR A 481 -4.02 -12.98 -6.93
CA THR A 481 -5.44 -12.58 -6.87
C THR A 481 -5.61 -11.08 -7.09
N ARG A 482 -6.77 -10.66 -7.60
CA ARG A 482 -7.07 -9.23 -7.86
C ARG A 482 -7.54 -8.51 -6.60
N THR A 483 -8.28 -9.21 -5.73
CA THR A 483 -8.78 -8.68 -4.45
C THR A 483 -8.42 -9.60 -3.29
N THR A 484 -8.43 -9.04 -2.08
CA THR A 484 -8.21 -9.82 -0.86
C THR A 484 -9.30 -10.87 -0.66
N ALA A 485 -10.57 -10.52 -0.92
CA ALA A 485 -11.70 -11.43 -0.81
C ALA A 485 -11.59 -12.64 -1.75
N GLU A 486 -11.07 -12.45 -2.97
CA GLU A 486 -10.78 -13.53 -3.91
C GLU A 486 -9.73 -14.49 -3.35
N GLY A 487 -8.63 -13.96 -2.78
CA GLY A 487 -7.58 -14.75 -2.15
C GLY A 487 -8.08 -15.58 -0.97
N VAL A 488 -8.86 -14.97 -0.07
CA VAL A 488 -9.50 -15.64 1.07
C VAL A 488 -10.45 -16.74 0.59
N ALA A 489 -11.31 -16.44 -0.40
CA ALA A 489 -12.24 -17.43 -0.94
C ALA A 489 -11.51 -18.60 -1.61
N ARG A 490 -10.39 -18.34 -2.29
CA ARG A 490 -9.53 -19.38 -2.90
C ARG A 490 -8.97 -20.31 -1.82
N VAL A 491 -8.39 -19.78 -0.74
CA VAL A 491 -7.91 -20.59 0.40
C VAL A 491 -9.03 -21.49 0.95
N ARG A 492 -10.23 -20.93 1.17
CA ARG A 492 -11.38 -21.67 1.69
C ARG A 492 -11.82 -22.82 0.78
N LYS A 493 -11.80 -22.62 -0.53
CA LYS A 493 -12.25 -23.59 -1.54
C LYS A 493 -11.20 -24.65 -1.88
N SER A 494 -9.92 -24.33 -1.75
CA SER A 494 -8.79 -25.21 -2.13
C SER A 494 -8.52 -26.38 -1.18
N LYS A 495 -9.34 -26.59 -0.14
CA LYS A 495 -9.22 -27.73 0.80
C LYS A 495 -7.79 -27.96 1.33
N GLY A 496 -7.06 -26.87 1.65
CA GLY A 496 -5.68 -26.95 2.15
C GLY A 496 -4.58 -27.03 1.09
N LYS A 497 -4.91 -26.94 -0.21
CA LYS A 497 -3.94 -26.93 -1.33
C LYS A 497 -3.54 -25.52 -1.81
N PHE A 498 -3.97 -24.48 -1.10
CA PHE A 498 -3.59 -23.10 -1.41
C PHE A 498 -3.36 -22.30 -0.13
N ALA A 499 -2.24 -21.57 -0.07
CA ALA A 499 -1.91 -20.61 0.96
C ALA A 499 -1.90 -19.19 0.38
N PHE A 500 -2.44 -18.22 1.13
CA PHE A 500 -2.49 -16.83 0.71
C PHE A 500 -1.60 -15.97 1.58
N LEU A 501 -0.72 -15.20 0.95
CA LEU A 501 0.24 -14.32 1.59
C LEU A 501 -0.33 -12.91 1.65
N LEU A 502 -0.64 -12.46 2.86
CA LEU A 502 -1.28 -11.17 3.13
C LEU A 502 -0.77 -10.57 4.45
N GLU A 503 -1.13 -9.32 4.72
CA GLU A 503 -0.73 -8.62 5.94
C GLU A 503 -1.38 -9.25 7.19
N SER A 504 -0.62 -9.30 8.30
CA SER A 504 -0.99 -10.03 9.53
C SER A 504 -2.28 -9.52 10.16
N THR A 505 -2.51 -8.21 10.14
CA THR A 505 -3.72 -7.57 10.66
C THR A 505 -4.97 -8.07 9.95
N MET A 506 -4.90 -8.23 8.63
CA MET A 506 -6.00 -8.75 7.84
C MET A 506 -6.19 -10.26 8.05
N ASN A 507 -5.10 -11.01 8.21
CA ASN A 507 -5.17 -12.44 8.49
C ASN A 507 -5.88 -12.72 9.83
N GLU A 508 -5.46 -12.03 10.89
CA GLU A 508 -6.04 -12.13 12.23
C GLU A 508 -7.52 -11.69 12.24
N TYR A 509 -7.86 -10.64 11.49
CA TYR A 509 -9.24 -10.21 11.33
C TYR A 509 -10.11 -11.28 10.65
N ILE A 510 -9.65 -11.88 9.54
CA ILE A 510 -10.40 -12.89 8.80
C ILE A 510 -10.54 -14.19 9.58
N GLU A 511 -9.51 -14.57 10.35
CA GLU A 511 -9.55 -15.74 11.25
C GLU A 511 -10.68 -15.64 12.29
N GLN A 512 -10.98 -14.44 12.79
CA GLN A 512 -12.08 -14.19 13.72
C GLN A 512 -13.47 -14.11 13.06
N ARG A 513 -13.57 -14.20 11.72
CA ARG A 513 -14.84 -14.13 11.00
C ARG A 513 -15.39 -15.52 10.72
N LYS A 514 -16.73 -15.64 10.86
CA LYS A 514 -17.46 -16.85 10.46
C LYS A 514 -17.11 -17.22 9.00
N PRO A 515 -16.90 -18.51 8.68
CA PRO A 515 -17.10 -19.69 9.54
C PRO A 515 -15.87 -20.10 10.38
N CYS A 516 -14.89 -19.21 10.61
CA CYS A 516 -13.67 -19.46 11.38
C CYS A 516 -12.82 -20.62 10.79
N ASP A 517 -12.76 -20.70 9.46
CA ASP A 517 -12.14 -21.79 8.71
C ASP A 517 -10.77 -21.44 8.10
N THR A 518 -10.20 -20.31 8.49
CA THR A 518 -8.84 -19.87 8.15
C THR A 518 -7.99 -19.82 9.41
N MET A 519 -6.68 -19.92 9.26
CA MET A 519 -5.72 -19.74 10.35
C MET A 519 -4.43 -19.11 9.85
N LYS A 520 -3.80 -18.31 10.71
CA LYS A 520 -2.43 -17.84 10.54
C LYS A 520 -1.44 -18.96 10.91
N VAL A 521 -0.41 -19.14 10.10
CA VAL A 521 0.72 -20.04 10.40
C VAL A 521 2.04 -19.28 10.42
N GLY A 522 2.92 -19.68 11.35
CA GLY A 522 4.23 -19.09 11.53
C GLY A 522 4.20 -17.65 12.07
N GLY A 523 5.41 -17.09 12.18
CA GLY A 523 5.61 -15.67 12.48
C GLY A 523 5.42 -14.78 11.25
N ASN A 524 5.52 -13.47 11.45
CA ASN A 524 5.56 -12.52 10.33
C ASN A 524 6.91 -12.63 9.61
N LEU A 525 6.90 -12.52 8.29
CA LEU A 525 8.11 -12.64 7.44
C LEU A 525 8.95 -11.35 7.40
N ASP A 526 8.35 -10.23 7.78
CA ASP A 526 8.96 -8.91 7.85
C ASP A 526 8.30 -8.04 8.93
N SER A 527 8.85 -6.83 9.11
CA SER A 527 8.28 -5.78 9.95
C SER A 527 7.97 -4.56 9.10
N LYS A 528 6.70 -4.19 9.07
CA LYS A 528 6.10 -3.11 8.26
C LYS A 528 5.13 -2.32 9.12
N GLY A 529 4.65 -1.20 8.57
CA GLY A 529 3.56 -0.46 9.18
C GLY A 529 2.71 0.28 8.17
N TYR A 530 1.48 0.57 8.57
CA TYR A 530 0.62 1.51 7.87
C TYR A 530 0.91 2.93 8.34
N GLY A 531 0.99 3.84 7.37
CA GLY A 531 1.12 5.27 7.61
C GLY A 531 0.04 6.04 6.86
N VAL A 532 -0.28 7.23 7.35
CA VAL A 532 -1.09 8.20 6.61
C VAL A 532 -0.18 8.84 5.56
N ALA A 533 -0.63 8.94 4.31
CA ALA A 533 0.18 9.48 3.23
C ALA A 533 -0.32 10.84 2.75
N THR A 534 0.60 11.72 2.38
CA THR A 534 0.34 13.05 1.80
C THR A 534 1.16 13.25 0.52
N PRO A 535 0.74 14.18 -0.38
CA PRO A 535 1.59 14.61 -1.47
C PRO A 535 2.91 15.15 -0.94
N LYS A 536 3.99 14.92 -1.68
CA LYS A 536 5.34 15.30 -1.25
C LYS A 536 5.45 16.80 -0.97
N GLY A 537 5.98 17.17 0.19
CA GLY A 537 6.11 18.57 0.63
C GLY A 537 4.78 19.26 0.98
N SER A 538 3.72 18.48 1.20
CA SER A 538 2.45 18.99 1.74
C SER A 538 2.67 19.58 3.15
N PRO A 539 1.99 20.69 3.50
CA PRO A 539 2.01 21.24 4.85
C PRO A 539 1.12 20.47 5.86
N LEU A 540 0.31 19.52 5.37
CA LEU A 540 -0.57 18.65 6.17
C LEU A 540 0.18 17.53 6.89
#